data_AF-O74449-F1
#
_entry.id   AF-O74449-F1
#
_cell.length_a   1.000
_cell.length_b   1.000
_cell.length_c   1.000
_cell.angle_alpha   90.00
_cell.angle_beta   90.00
_cell.angle_gamma   90.00
#
_symmetry.space_group_name_H-M   'P 1'
#
loop_
_entity.id
_entity.type
_entity.pdbx_description
1 polymer ?
#
loop_
_entity_poly.entity_id
_entity_poly.type
_entity_poly.pdbx_seq_one_letter_code
_entity_poly.pdbx_strand_id
1 'polypeptide(L)'
;MASATLPMDYKTPFGYAYKLYVEGKDEHSLYILDNYLKNANCSENTYEQALILCLTIMCEQRRSWTEMEEKLLHNYQGKIPDSIVVNWIITYLENSEFTKENYAQMINSLYRYQDAILKSELKDSILPKLVNCACSVQLTEPLKAILANSRGELENSLLLRIQAQEEELKMNLERSKTPDPSEDEGEFALTLKLQFSKVSRLINQGLTPLLSRLQLIDKNIKIVGAIFGIILLLFRLKKYISHSKKSAFSPQRWKFLLDQFLLAIS
;
A
#
# COMPACT_ATOMS: atom_id res chain seq x y z
N MET A 1 1.19 -19.48 11.89
CA MET A 1 0.11 -20.48 11.94
C MET A 1 -0.73 -20.29 10.68
N ALA A 2 -0.79 -21.29 9.80
CA ALA A 2 -1.69 -21.27 8.66
C ALA A 2 -3.10 -21.61 9.17
N SER A 3 -3.97 -20.62 9.25
CA SER A 3 -5.40 -20.84 9.43
C SER A 3 -5.91 -21.53 8.18
N ALA A 4 -6.33 -22.78 8.31
CA ALA A 4 -7.03 -23.49 7.24
C ALA A 4 -8.36 -22.76 7.00
N THR A 5 -8.39 -21.90 5.98
CA THR A 5 -9.63 -21.36 5.45
C THR A 5 -10.46 -22.53 4.93
N LEU A 6 -11.48 -22.92 5.71
CA LEU A 6 -12.54 -23.82 5.26
C LEU A 6 -13.00 -23.37 3.86
N PRO A 7 -13.22 -24.28 2.91
CA PRO A 7 -13.70 -23.91 1.58
C PRO A 7 -15.00 -23.14 1.75
N MET A 8 -14.95 -21.84 1.44
CA MET A 8 -16.11 -20.95 1.55
C MET A 8 -17.21 -21.52 0.67
N ASP A 9 -18.41 -21.75 1.23
CA ASP A 9 -19.51 -22.31 0.44
C ASP A 9 -19.98 -21.27 -0.60
N TYR A 10 -19.51 -21.45 -1.84
CA TYR A 10 -19.83 -20.63 -3.00
C TYR A 10 -21.33 -20.57 -3.32
N LYS A 11 -22.18 -21.38 -2.67
CA LYS A 11 -23.64 -21.32 -2.79
C LYS A 11 -24.27 -20.22 -1.94
N THR A 12 -23.58 -19.74 -0.90
CA THR A 12 -24.04 -18.60 -0.11
C THR A 12 -23.86 -17.30 -0.90
N PRO A 13 -24.66 -16.25 -0.67
CA PRO A 13 -24.45 -14.97 -1.37
C PRO A 13 -23.05 -14.38 -1.13
N PHE A 14 -22.54 -14.49 0.10
CA PHE A 14 -21.17 -14.08 0.44
C PHE A 14 -20.12 -14.93 -0.29
N GLY A 15 -20.24 -16.26 -0.27
CA GLY A 15 -19.33 -17.14 -1.01
C GLY A 15 -19.37 -16.86 -2.50
N TYR A 16 -20.55 -16.68 -3.08
CA TYR A 16 -20.71 -16.32 -4.49
C TYR A 16 -20.05 -14.98 -4.83
N ALA A 17 -20.19 -13.97 -3.97
CA ALA A 17 -19.47 -12.70 -4.13
C ALA A 17 -17.96 -12.89 -4.07
N TYR A 18 -17.45 -13.68 -3.12
CA TYR A 18 -16.02 -13.98 -3.03
C TYR A 18 -15.51 -14.70 -4.29
N LYS A 19 -16.30 -15.64 -4.85
CA LYS A 19 -15.98 -16.27 -6.15
C LYS A 19 -15.85 -15.23 -7.26
N LEU A 20 -16.83 -14.33 -7.39
CA LEU A 20 -16.82 -13.28 -8.42
C LEU A 20 -15.60 -12.37 -8.28
N TYR A 21 -15.23 -12.04 -7.05
CA TYR A 21 -14.02 -11.26 -6.75
C TYR A 21 -12.75 -11.99 -7.21
N VAL A 22 -12.59 -13.27 -6.85
CA VAL A 22 -11.44 -14.09 -7.30
C VAL A 22 -11.40 -14.24 -8.83
N GLU A 23 -12.55 -14.21 -9.51
CA GLU A 23 -12.67 -14.21 -10.97
C GLU A 23 -12.42 -12.82 -11.61
N GLY A 24 -12.10 -11.77 -10.84
CA GLY A 24 -11.88 -10.41 -11.32
C GLY A 24 -13.15 -9.67 -11.77
N LYS A 25 -14.32 -10.10 -11.27
CA LYS A 25 -15.63 -9.49 -11.54
C LYS A 25 -16.04 -8.57 -10.40
N ASP A 26 -15.20 -7.61 -10.07
CA ASP A 26 -15.30 -6.75 -8.89
C ASP A 26 -16.65 -6.05 -8.75
N GLU A 27 -17.14 -5.42 -9.83
CA GLU A 27 -18.45 -4.73 -9.84
C GLU A 27 -19.62 -5.68 -9.54
N HIS A 28 -19.56 -6.91 -10.05
CA HIS A 28 -20.61 -7.91 -9.78
C HIS A 28 -20.49 -8.43 -8.34
N SER A 29 -19.26 -8.62 -7.85
CA SER A 29 -19.01 -8.99 -6.45
C SER A 29 -19.58 -7.93 -5.50
N LEU A 30 -19.25 -6.65 -5.72
CA LEU A 30 -19.79 -5.52 -4.96
C LEU A 30 -21.31 -5.47 -5.00
N TYR A 31 -21.92 -5.66 -6.16
CA TYR A 31 -23.38 -5.69 -6.27
C TYR A 31 -24.02 -6.80 -5.42
N ILE A 32 -23.43 -8.00 -5.40
CA ILE A 32 -23.93 -9.11 -4.56
C ILE A 32 -23.70 -8.81 -3.07
N LEU A 33 -22.54 -8.27 -2.69
CA LEU A 33 -22.24 -7.87 -1.31
C LEU A 33 -23.19 -6.79 -0.81
N ASP A 34 -23.48 -5.79 -1.63
CA ASP A 34 -24.40 -4.70 -1.28
C ASP A 34 -25.82 -5.20 -1.01
N ASN A 35 -26.29 -6.14 -1.81
CA ASN A 35 -27.59 -6.79 -1.58
C ASN A 35 -27.55 -7.69 -0.35
N TYR A 36 -26.44 -8.40 -0.14
CA TYR A 36 -26.26 -9.26 1.03
C TYR A 36 -26.27 -8.46 2.33
N LEU A 37 -25.51 -7.37 2.41
CA LEU A 37 -25.42 -6.50 3.59
C LEU A 37 -26.74 -5.77 3.91
N LYS A 38 -27.57 -5.47 2.90
CA LYS A 38 -28.91 -4.88 3.12
C LYS A 38 -29.92 -5.86 3.73
N ASN A 39 -29.68 -7.17 3.66
CA ASN A 39 -30.61 -8.18 4.16
C ASN A 39 -30.35 -8.44 5.66
N ALA A 40 -31.38 -8.29 6.49
CA ALA A 40 -31.30 -8.42 7.95
C ALA A 40 -30.99 -9.86 8.48
N ASN A 41 -30.85 -10.85 7.60
CA ASN A 41 -30.72 -12.27 7.95
C ASN A 41 -29.27 -12.79 7.88
N CYS A 42 -28.27 -11.91 7.80
CA CYS A 42 -26.86 -12.31 7.82
C CYS A 42 -26.44 -12.66 9.25
N SER A 43 -25.70 -13.75 9.44
CA SER A 43 -25.05 -13.99 10.73
C SER A 43 -23.95 -12.94 10.93
N GLU A 44 -23.70 -12.56 12.18
CA GLU A 44 -22.77 -11.48 12.53
C GLU A 44 -21.37 -11.71 11.92
N ASN A 45 -20.83 -12.93 12.03
CA ASN A 45 -19.54 -13.29 11.46
C ASN A 45 -19.48 -13.16 9.93
N THR A 46 -20.55 -13.52 9.21
CA THR A 46 -20.56 -13.41 7.74
C THR A 46 -20.82 -11.97 7.30
N TYR A 47 -21.49 -11.17 8.11
CA TYR A 47 -21.69 -9.75 7.88
C TYR A 47 -20.36 -8.98 7.93
N GLU A 48 -19.56 -9.18 8.98
CA GLU A 48 -18.24 -8.55 9.10
C GLU A 48 -17.32 -8.94 7.95
N GLN A 49 -17.27 -10.23 7.59
CA GLN A 49 -16.45 -10.72 6.48
C GLN A 49 -16.90 -10.17 5.12
N ALA A 50 -18.22 -10.10 4.87
CA ALA A 50 -18.76 -9.51 3.65
C ALA A 50 -18.41 -8.02 3.54
N LEU A 51 -18.47 -7.30 4.66
CA LEU A 51 -18.12 -5.88 4.70
C LEU A 51 -16.62 -5.65 4.50
N ILE A 52 -15.76 -6.44 5.12
CA ILE A 52 -14.30 -6.38 4.90
C ILE A 52 -13.97 -6.66 3.44
N LEU A 53 -14.62 -7.65 2.82
CA LEU A 53 -14.46 -7.92 1.39
C LEU A 53 -14.92 -6.74 0.54
N CYS A 54 -16.06 -6.13 0.86
CA CYS A 54 -16.56 -4.93 0.19
C CYS A 54 -15.54 -3.78 0.26
N LEU A 55 -14.99 -3.50 1.45
CA LEU A 55 -13.96 -2.48 1.64
C LEU A 55 -12.68 -2.77 0.86
N THR A 56 -12.28 -4.05 0.78
CA THR A 56 -11.10 -4.48 0.03
C THR A 56 -11.28 -4.17 -1.45
N ILE A 57 -12.40 -4.59 -2.04
CA ILE A 57 -12.71 -4.33 -3.45
C ILE A 57 -12.80 -2.82 -3.71
N MET A 58 -13.47 -2.06 -2.84
CA MET A 58 -13.53 -0.60 -2.96
C MET A 58 -12.14 0.04 -2.95
N CYS A 59 -11.27 -0.40 -2.05
CA CYS A 59 -9.90 0.12 -1.97
C CYS A 59 -9.08 -0.22 -3.23
N GLU A 60 -9.20 -1.44 -3.76
CA GLU A 60 -8.54 -1.86 -5.00
C GLU A 60 -9.04 -1.09 -6.22
N GLN A 61 -10.33 -0.75 -6.24
CA GLN A 61 -10.94 0.15 -7.22
C GLN A 61 -10.57 1.63 -7.03
N ARG A 62 -9.66 1.96 -6.09
CA ARG A 62 -9.22 3.31 -5.76
C ARG A 62 -10.36 4.24 -5.33
N ARG A 63 -11.38 3.70 -4.67
CA ARG A 63 -12.42 4.51 -4.01
C ARG A 63 -11.78 5.37 -2.92
N SER A 64 -12.36 6.55 -2.70
CA SER A 64 -11.82 7.50 -1.72
C SER A 64 -12.04 7.00 -0.29
N TRP A 65 -11.21 7.50 0.65
CA TRP A 65 -11.41 7.24 2.08
C TRP A 65 -12.84 7.61 2.53
N THR A 66 -13.32 8.78 2.10
CA THR A 66 -14.65 9.29 2.43
C THR A 66 -15.77 8.38 1.94
N GLU A 67 -15.68 7.86 0.70
CA GLU A 67 -16.69 6.93 0.16
C GLU A 67 -16.76 5.63 0.98
N MET A 68 -15.61 5.10 1.41
CA MET A 68 -15.56 3.92 2.28
C MET A 68 -16.10 4.22 3.69
N GLU A 69 -15.80 5.40 4.22
CA GLU A 69 -16.31 5.84 5.52
C GLU A 69 -17.84 5.97 5.51
N GLU A 70 -18.40 6.60 4.48
CA GLU A 70 -19.85 6.72 4.27
C GLU A 70 -20.51 5.34 4.17
N LYS A 71 -19.87 4.40 3.46
CA LYS A 71 -20.34 3.01 3.37
C LYS A 71 -20.40 2.34 4.74
N LEU A 72 -19.36 2.50 5.56
CA LEU A 72 -19.32 1.94 6.91
C LEU A 72 -20.39 2.56 7.82
N LEU A 73 -20.51 3.89 7.81
CA LEU A 73 -21.51 4.61 8.60
C LEU A 73 -22.93 4.21 8.21
N HIS A 74 -23.20 3.96 6.92
CA HIS A 74 -24.47 3.47 6.44
C HIS A 74 -24.78 2.06 6.96
N ASN A 75 -23.82 1.13 6.88
CA ASN A 75 -24.00 -0.27 7.29
C ASN A 75 -24.12 -0.44 8.82
N TYR A 76 -23.50 0.42 9.61
CA TYR A 76 -23.55 0.37 11.08
C TYR A 76 -24.41 1.45 11.74
N GLN A 77 -25.25 2.13 10.96
CA GLN A 77 -26.13 3.20 11.46
C GLN A 77 -25.39 4.24 12.33
N GLY A 78 -24.16 4.56 11.95
CA GLY A 78 -23.28 5.53 12.62
C GLY A 78 -22.39 5.00 13.75
N LYS A 79 -22.51 3.73 14.20
CA LYS A 79 -21.65 3.16 15.26
C LYS A 79 -20.82 1.97 14.74
N ILE A 80 -19.69 2.27 14.12
CA ILE A 80 -18.80 1.26 13.53
C ILE A 80 -18.04 0.53 14.66
N PRO A 81 -18.04 -0.81 14.72
CA PRO A 81 -17.24 -1.58 15.69
C PRO A 81 -15.74 -1.34 15.51
N ASP A 82 -14.99 -1.29 16.62
CA ASP A 82 -13.54 -1.05 16.63
C ASP A 82 -12.78 -2.10 15.78
N SER A 83 -13.23 -3.36 15.78
CA SER A 83 -12.67 -4.44 14.94
C SER A 83 -12.71 -4.09 13.45
N ILE A 84 -13.81 -3.51 12.99
CA ILE A 84 -14.00 -3.13 11.58
C ILE A 84 -13.19 -1.88 11.25
N VAL A 85 -13.16 -0.90 12.15
CA VAL A 85 -12.33 0.30 11.99
C VAL A 85 -10.86 -0.07 11.81
N VAL A 86 -10.34 -0.94 12.68
CA VAL A 86 -8.96 -1.42 12.62
C VAL A 86 -8.67 -2.14 11.30
N ASN A 87 -9.55 -3.05 10.87
CA ASN A 87 -9.38 -3.76 9.60
C ASN A 87 -9.43 -2.81 8.40
N TRP A 88 -10.37 -1.86 8.39
CA TRP A 88 -10.47 -0.85 7.33
C TRP A 88 -9.20 -0.02 7.20
N ILE A 89 -8.64 0.44 8.32
CA ILE A 89 -7.37 1.18 8.34
C ILE A 89 -6.24 0.34 7.75
N ILE A 90 -6.12 -0.93 8.16
CA ILE A 90 -5.11 -1.85 7.64
C ILE A 90 -5.29 -2.04 6.13
N THR A 91 -6.50 -2.39 5.68
CA THR A 91 -6.84 -2.57 4.26
C THR A 91 -6.48 -1.34 3.45
N TYR A 92 -6.81 -0.14 3.95
CA TYR A 92 -6.53 1.10 3.23
C TYR A 92 -5.03 1.40 3.15
N LEU A 93 -4.30 1.24 4.26
CA LEU A 93 -2.85 1.45 4.31
C LEU A 93 -2.07 0.48 3.42
N GLU A 94 -2.59 -0.72 3.20
CA GLU A 94 -1.94 -1.75 2.37
C GLU A 94 -2.20 -1.58 0.87
N ASN A 95 -3.37 -1.06 0.49
CA ASN A 95 -3.81 -1.06 -0.90
C ASN A 95 -3.81 0.34 -1.56
N SER A 96 -3.63 1.41 -0.79
CA SER A 96 -3.71 2.79 -1.31
C SER A 96 -2.34 3.40 -1.63
N GLU A 97 -2.30 4.16 -2.74
CA GLU A 97 -1.22 5.09 -3.03
C GLU A 97 -1.52 6.44 -2.35
N PHE A 98 -0.67 6.85 -1.41
CA PHE A 98 -0.89 8.08 -0.64
C PHE A 98 -0.39 9.34 -1.36
N THR A 99 -1.29 10.27 -1.59
CA THR A 99 -1.02 11.66 -1.94
C THR A 99 -1.18 12.54 -0.69
N LYS A 100 -0.69 13.79 -0.72
CA LYS A 100 -0.92 14.72 0.40
C LYS A 100 -2.42 14.91 0.66
N GLU A 101 -3.22 14.95 -0.40
CA GLU A 101 -4.66 15.19 -0.33
C GLU A 101 -5.44 14.03 0.30
N ASN A 102 -5.27 12.80 -0.21
CA ASN A 102 -5.99 11.65 0.33
C ASN A 102 -5.51 11.28 1.75
N TYR A 103 -4.23 11.51 2.06
CA TYR A 103 -3.70 11.30 3.39
C TYR A 103 -4.27 12.32 4.37
N ALA A 104 -4.39 13.60 3.98
CA ALA A 104 -5.01 14.62 4.81
C ALA A 104 -6.48 14.28 5.14
N GLN A 105 -7.24 13.78 4.17
CA GLN A 105 -8.61 13.31 4.40
C GLN A 105 -8.64 12.16 5.40
N MET A 106 -7.83 11.13 5.18
CA MET A 106 -7.74 9.98 6.07
C MET A 106 -7.34 10.37 7.49
N ILE A 107 -6.22 11.07 7.67
CA ILE A 107 -5.66 11.36 9.01
C ILE A 107 -6.57 12.25 9.85
N ASN A 108 -7.31 13.17 9.21
CA ASN A 108 -8.31 13.98 9.90
C ASN A 108 -9.49 13.12 10.40
N SER A 109 -9.94 12.13 9.61
CA SER A 109 -10.96 11.17 10.06
C SER A 109 -10.44 10.23 11.15
N LEU A 110 -9.16 9.83 11.11
CA LEU A 110 -8.55 8.91 12.09
C LEU A 110 -8.60 9.46 13.52
N TYR A 111 -8.66 10.77 13.72
CA TYR A 111 -8.83 11.36 15.05
C TYR A 111 -10.10 10.88 15.74
N ARG A 112 -11.20 10.64 14.99
CA ARG A 112 -12.45 10.08 15.53
C ARG A 112 -12.31 8.64 16.02
N TYR A 113 -11.34 7.92 15.47
CA TYR A 113 -11.11 6.50 15.68
C TYR A 113 -9.83 6.22 16.50
N GLN A 114 -9.21 7.26 17.06
CA GLN A 114 -7.92 7.13 17.74
C GLN A 114 -7.94 6.08 18.86
N ASP A 115 -9.05 6.01 19.60
CA ASP A 115 -9.22 5.04 20.69
C ASP A 115 -9.21 3.59 20.19
N ALA A 116 -9.90 3.32 19.08
CA ALA A 116 -9.92 2.00 18.45
C ALA A 116 -8.51 1.59 17.99
N ILE A 117 -7.74 2.54 17.44
CA ILE A 117 -6.38 2.29 16.97
C ILE A 117 -5.44 2.02 18.16
N LEU A 118 -5.45 2.89 19.18
CA LEU A 118 -4.50 2.82 20.30
C LEU A 118 -4.77 1.64 21.25
N LYS A 119 -6.02 1.17 21.34
CA LYS A 119 -6.41 0.01 22.16
C LYS A 119 -6.33 -1.32 21.40
N SER A 120 -6.10 -1.29 20.08
CA SER A 120 -6.02 -2.49 19.26
C SER A 120 -4.75 -3.30 19.52
N GLU A 121 -4.86 -4.63 19.52
CA GLU A 121 -3.71 -5.55 19.52
C GLU A 121 -2.85 -5.39 18.24
N LEU A 122 -3.44 -4.87 17.16
CA LEU A 122 -2.76 -4.64 15.88
C LEU A 122 -2.09 -3.26 15.80
N LYS A 123 -2.10 -2.47 16.87
CA LYS A 123 -1.52 -1.11 16.88
C LYS A 123 -0.06 -1.08 16.44
N ASP A 124 0.72 -2.10 16.82
CA ASP A 124 2.13 -2.24 16.49
C ASP A 124 2.37 -2.42 14.98
N SER A 125 1.35 -2.87 14.24
CA SER A 125 1.39 -2.96 12.76
C SER A 125 0.87 -1.70 12.08
N ILE A 126 -0.09 -1.00 12.71
CA ILE A 126 -0.79 0.16 12.14
C ILE A 126 0.04 1.44 12.31
N LEU A 127 0.47 1.74 13.54
CA LEU A 127 1.10 3.00 13.86
C LEU A 127 2.41 3.22 13.07
N PRO A 128 3.31 2.23 12.93
CA PRO A 128 4.51 2.43 12.10
C PRO A 128 4.18 2.69 10.62
N LYS A 129 3.14 2.05 10.06
CA LYS A 129 2.69 2.32 8.69
C LYS A 129 2.15 3.74 8.55
N LEU A 130 1.34 4.20 9.50
CA LEU A 130 0.83 5.57 9.53
C LEU A 130 1.97 6.60 9.60
N VAL A 131 2.99 6.36 10.43
CA VAL A 131 4.18 7.21 10.54
C VAL A 131 4.94 7.27 9.22
N ASN A 132 5.21 6.12 8.60
CA ASN A 132 5.87 6.06 7.30
C ASN A 132 5.09 6.87 6.24
N CYS A 133 3.77 6.75 6.22
CA CYS A 133 2.91 7.50 5.30
C CYS A 133 2.95 9.00 5.59
N ALA A 134 2.74 9.41 6.85
CA ALA A 134 2.77 10.80 7.30
C ALA A 134 4.06 11.50 6.88
N CYS A 135 5.19 10.85 7.14
CA CYS A 135 6.49 11.38 6.79
C CYS A 135 6.71 11.42 5.26
N SER A 136 6.26 10.41 4.52
CA SER A 136 6.34 10.37 3.06
C SER A 136 5.56 11.51 2.40
N VAL A 137 4.39 11.86 2.94
CA VAL A 137 3.56 12.96 2.45
C VAL A 137 3.86 14.30 3.15
N GLN A 138 4.78 14.33 4.11
CA GLN A 138 5.11 15.51 4.93
C GLN A 138 3.89 16.11 5.65
N LEU A 139 3.00 15.26 6.17
CA LEU A 139 1.82 15.64 6.96
C LEU A 139 1.85 14.91 8.31
N THR A 140 2.75 15.35 9.18
CA THR A 140 3.10 14.68 10.43
C THR A 140 2.34 15.22 11.64
N GLU A 141 1.97 16.50 11.65
CA GLU A 141 1.31 17.15 12.80
C GLU A 141 0.03 16.45 13.27
N PRO A 142 -0.92 16.05 12.40
CA PRO A 142 -2.12 15.33 12.85
C PRO A 142 -1.79 13.98 13.48
N LEU A 143 -0.78 13.27 12.97
CA LEU A 143 -0.36 11.99 13.52
C LEU A 143 0.36 12.16 14.87
N LYS A 144 1.18 13.20 15.03
CA LYS A 144 1.79 13.53 16.32
C LYS A 144 0.72 13.75 17.39
N ALA A 145 -0.38 14.43 17.05
CA ALA A 145 -1.49 14.64 17.97
C ALA A 145 -2.13 13.33 18.43
N ILE A 146 -2.32 12.35 17.52
CA ILE A 146 -2.82 11.02 17.86
C ILE A 146 -1.82 10.28 18.77
N LEU A 147 -0.54 10.29 18.42
CA LEU A 147 0.50 9.60 19.19
C LEU A 147 0.71 10.20 20.59
N ALA A 148 0.62 11.53 20.72
CA ALA A 148 0.80 12.23 21.99
C ALA A 148 -0.31 11.93 23.02
N ASN A 149 -1.47 11.44 22.57
CA ASN A 149 -2.55 11.01 23.46
C ASN A 149 -2.23 9.67 24.16
N SER A 150 -1.24 8.91 23.68
CA SER A 150 -0.76 7.68 24.31
C SER A 150 0.60 7.89 24.96
N ARG A 151 0.81 7.31 26.14
CA ARG A 151 2.09 7.39 26.89
C ARG A 151 2.93 6.11 26.78
N GLY A 152 2.64 5.26 25.80
CA GLY A 152 3.37 4.00 25.62
C GLY A 152 4.77 4.19 25.02
N GLU A 153 5.64 3.18 25.21
CA GLU A 153 7.01 3.18 24.67
C GLU A 153 7.02 3.22 23.14
N LEU A 154 6.11 2.50 22.48
CA LEU A 154 5.98 2.49 21.04
C LEU A 154 5.67 3.89 20.51
N GLU A 155 4.66 4.56 21.06
CA GLU A 155 4.20 5.86 20.61
C GLU A 155 5.28 6.93 20.80
N ASN A 156 6.02 6.87 21.92
CA ASN A 156 7.20 7.72 22.13
C ASN A 156 8.31 7.44 21.09
N SER A 157 8.60 6.17 20.79
CA SER A 157 9.60 5.81 19.77
C SER A 157 9.22 6.31 18.37
N LEU A 158 7.93 6.26 18.04
CA LEU A 158 7.38 6.73 16.78
C LEU A 158 7.38 8.27 16.69
N LEU A 159 7.10 8.97 17.78
CA LEU A 159 7.24 10.43 17.87
C LEU A 159 8.69 10.88 17.63
N LEU A 160 9.66 10.21 18.27
CA LEU A 160 11.09 10.49 18.05
C LEU A 160 11.49 10.25 16.59
N ARG A 161 10.94 9.20 15.96
CA ARG A 161 11.18 8.92 14.55
C ARG A 161 10.65 10.01 13.63
N ILE A 162 9.45 10.54 13.90
CA ILE A 162 8.90 11.68 13.15
C ILE A 162 9.82 12.90 13.30
N GLN A 163 10.24 13.21 14.53
CA GLN A 163 11.13 14.36 14.82
C GLN A 163 12.46 14.24 14.07
N ALA A 164 13.13 13.08 14.13
CA ALA A 164 14.38 12.85 13.42
C ALA A 164 14.25 13.06 11.90
N GLN A 165 13.14 12.61 11.31
CA GLN A 165 12.91 12.77 9.88
C GLN A 165 12.59 14.22 9.48
N GLU A 166 11.90 14.97 10.34
CA GLU A 166 11.68 16.40 10.13
C GLU A 166 12.97 17.22 10.26
N GLU A 167 13.85 16.87 11.20
CA GLU A 167 15.18 17.47 11.34
C GLU A 167 16.05 17.20 10.11
N GLU A 168 16.05 15.96 9.61
CA GLU A 168 16.75 15.61 8.36
C GLU A 168 16.21 16.42 7.17
N LEU A 169 14.88 16.58 7.06
CA LEU A 169 14.27 17.40 6.02
C LEU A 169 14.70 18.88 6.13
N LYS A 170 14.73 19.44 7.35
CA LYS A 170 15.19 20.81 7.61
C LYS A 170 16.66 20.99 7.20
N MET A 171 17.54 20.07 7.62
CA MET A 171 18.96 20.11 7.23
C MET A 171 19.14 20.03 5.71
N ASN A 172 18.38 19.18 5.02
CA ASN A 172 18.45 19.08 3.55
C ASN A 172 17.95 20.36 2.87
N LEU A 173 16.91 21.00 3.40
CA LEU A 173 16.44 22.30 2.93
C LEU A 173 17.46 23.41 3.17
N GLU A 174 18.15 23.41 4.31
CA GLU A 174 19.23 24.35 4.61
C GLU A 174 20.44 24.15 3.70
N ARG A 175 20.86 22.90 3.46
CA ARG A 175 21.91 22.56 2.48
C ARG A 175 21.56 23.00 1.06
N SER A 176 20.28 22.93 0.68
CA SER A 176 19.84 23.38 -0.64
C SER A 176 19.79 24.92 -0.80
N LYS A 177 19.83 25.68 0.31
CA LYS A 177 19.84 27.15 0.29
C LYS A 177 21.24 27.74 0.13
N THR A 178 22.30 26.95 0.31
CA THR A 178 23.66 27.33 -0.13
C THR A 178 23.78 27.05 -1.63
N PRO A 179 23.98 28.08 -2.48
CA PRO A 179 24.14 27.87 -3.91
C PRO A 179 25.51 27.27 -4.16
N ASP A 180 25.57 25.99 -4.47
CA ASP A 180 26.72 25.41 -5.16
C ASP A 180 26.31 25.14 -6.62
N PRO A 181 26.88 25.84 -7.60
CA PRO A 181 26.51 25.66 -8.99
C PRO A 181 27.18 24.40 -9.55
N SER A 182 26.40 23.57 -10.23
CA SER A 182 26.80 22.86 -11.45
C SER A 182 27.67 21.58 -11.41
N GLU A 183 27.35 20.56 -10.59
CA GLU A 183 27.82 19.17 -10.87
C GLU A 183 26.75 18.05 -10.71
N ASP A 184 25.61 18.32 -10.07
CA ASP A 184 24.74 17.26 -9.53
C ASP A 184 23.82 16.56 -10.56
N GLU A 185 23.45 17.22 -11.66
CA GLU A 185 22.64 16.59 -12.72
C GLU A 185 23.46 15.57 -13.55
N GLY A 186 24.77 15.80 -13.67
CA GLY A 186 25.69 14.91 -14.38
C GLY A 186 25.98 13.64 -13.59
N GLU A 187 26.23 13.78 -12.29
CA GLU A 187 26.55 12.65 -11.41
C GLU A 187 25.32 11.76 -11.15
N PHE A 188 24.12 12.35 -11.04
CA PHE A 188 22.88 11.57 -10.96
C PHE A 188 22.59 10.81 -12.26
N ALA A 189 22.75 11.44 -13.43
CA ALA A 189 22.57 10.77 -14.72
C ALA A 189 23.62 9.66 -14.95
N LEU A 190 24.86 9.86 -14.50
CA LEU A 190 25.91 8.84 -14.50
C LEU A 190 25.61 7.69 -13.54
N THR A 191 25.14 7.98 -12.33
CA THR A 191 24.77 6.97 -11.32
C THR A 191 23.56 6.16 -11.77
N LEU A 192 22.56 6.80 -12.38
CA LEU A 192 21.43 6.10 -12.98
C LEU A 192 21.87 5.24 -14.17
N LYS A 193 22.71 5.76 -15.07
CA LYS A 193 23.26 4.97 -16.20
C LYS A 193 24.07 3.78 -15.70
N LEU A 194 24.84 3.93 -14.63
CA LEU A 194 25.59 2.85 -14.00
C LEU A 194 24.65 1.80 -13.36
N GLN A 195 23.64 2.23 -12.62
CA GLN A 195 22.61 1.36 -12.03
C GLN A 195 21.79 0.63 -13.11
N PHE A 196 21.33 1.33 -14.15
CA PHE A 196 20.66 0.74 -15.30
C PHE A 196 21.58 -0.18 -16.10
N SER A 197 22.87 0.14 -16.24
CA SER A 197 23.83 -0.76 -16.89
C SER A 197 24.02 -2.03 -16.08
N LYS A 198 24.11 -1.96 -14.74
CA LYS A 198 24.17 -3.13 -13.85
C LYS A 198 22.91 -3.97 -13.92
N VAL A 199 21.73 -3.35 -13.87
CA VAL A 199 20.44 -4.04 -14.03
C VAL A 199 20.34 -4.68 -15.41
N SER A 200 20.68 -3.97 -16.49
CA SER A 200 20.66 -4.51 -17.86
C SER A 200 21.68 -5.64 -18.04
N ARG A 201 22.82 -5.59 -17.35
CA ARG A 201 23.84 -6.62 -17.37
C ARG A 201 23.40 -7.83 -16.57
N LEU A 202 22.75 -7.68 -15.42
CA LEU A 202 22.14 -8.77 -14.64
C LEU A 202 20.98 -9.43 -15.40
N ILE A 203 20.13 -8.62 -16.03
CA ILE A 203 19.05 -9.07 -16.91
C ILE A 203 19.66 -9.84 -18.09
N ASN A 204 20.65 -9.29 -18.80
CA ASN A 204 21.26 -10.00 -19.93
C ASN A 204 22.07 -11.23 -19.48
N GLN A 205 22.78 -11.20 -18.36
CA GLN A 205 23.53 -12.36 -17.86
C GLN A 205 22.63 -13.46 -17.30
N GLY A 206 21.47 -13.12 -16.73
CA GLY A 206 20.49 -14.08 -16.24
C GLY A 206 19.52 -14.59 -17.31
N LEU A 207 19.05 -13.71 -18.20
CA LEU A 207 18.06 -14.05 -19.23
C LEU A 207 18.66 -14.65 -20.49
N THR A 208 19.88 -14.30 -20.90
CA THR A 208 20.48 -14.90 -22.11
C THR A 208 20.71 -16.42 -21.99
N PRO A 209 21.21 -16.97 -20.85
CA PRO A 209 21.27 -18.43 -20.67
C PRO A 209 19.89 -19.06 -20.42
N LEU A 210 18.90 -18.31 -19.95
CA LEU A 210 17.52 -18.78 -19.78
C LEU A 210 16.75 -18.84 -21.11
N LEU A 211 16.90 -17.84 -21.98
CA LEU A 211 16.28 -17.77 -23.30
C LEU A 211 16.90 -18.77 -24.29
N SER A 212 18.20 -19.05 -24.17
CA SER A 212 18.87 -20.10 -24.96
C SER A 212 18.54 -21.52 -24.47
N ARG A 213 18.15 -21.69 -23.20
CA ARG A 213 17.63 -22.98 -22.66
C ARG A 213 16.11 -23.13 -22.78
N LEU A 214 15.39 -22.06 -23.10
CA LEU A 214 13.95 -22.05 -23.33
C LEU A 214 13.53 -22.70 -24.66
N GLN A 215 14.44 -23.30 -25.43
CA GLN A 215 14.08 -24.22 -26.52
C GLN A 215 13.62 -25.61 -26.00
N LEU A 216 13.58 -25.83 -24.68
CA LEU A 216 13.01 -27.02 -24.01
C LEU A 216 11.74 -26.65 -23.23
N ILE A 217 10.68 -26.24 -23.95
CA ILE A 217 9.40 -25.78 -23.39
C ILE A 217 8.48 -26.95 -23.03
N ASP A 218 8.86 -27.77 -22.05
CA ASP A 218 7.89 -28.74 -21.49
C ASP A 218 8.00 -29.01 -19.99
N LYS A 219 8.91 -28.35 -19.24
CA LYS A 219 9.07 -28.61 -17.79
C LYS A 219 9.23 -27.40 -16.86
N ASN A 220 9.21 -26.17 -17.37
CA ASN A 220 9.61 -24.98 -16.58
C ASN A 220 8.58 -23.83 -16.55
N ILE A 221 7.29 -24.14 -16.37
CA ILE A 221 6.20 -23.13 -16.24
C ILE A 221 6.51 -22.10 -15.13
N LYS A 222 7.15 -22.52 -14.02
CA LYS A 222 7.54 -21.62 -12.92
C LYS A 222 8.58 -20.57 -13.34
N ILE A 223 9.53 -20.95 -14.20
CA ILE A 223 10.59 -20.05 -14.66
C ILE A 223 10.03 -19.06 -15.68
N VAL A 224 9.15 -19.52 -16.58
CA VAL A 224 8.43 -18.63 -17.52
C VAL A 224 7.57 -17.63 -16.75
N GLY A 225 6.89 -18.06 -15.69
CA GLY A 225 6.13 -17.18 -14.80
C GLY A 225 7.00 -16.13 -14.11
N ALA A 226 8.19 -16.48 -13.63
CA ALA A 226 9.13 -15.53 -13.04
C ALA A 226 9.63 -14.49 -14.05
N ILE A 227 9.98 -14.93 -15.27
CA ILE A 227 10.38 -14.02 -16.36
C ILE A 227 9.23 -13.09 -16.74
N PHE A 228 8.01 -13.63 -16.86
CA PHE A 228 6.82 -12.83 -17.17
C PHE A 228 6.50 -11.84 -16.05
N GLY A 229 6.69 -12.23 -14.79
CA GLY A 229 6.58 -11.36 -13.61
C GLY A 229 7.59 -10.20 -13.67
N ILE A 230 8.86 -10.49 -13.97
CA ILE A 230 9.90 -9.45 -14.13
C ILE A 230 9.57 -8.51 -15.29
N ILE A 231 9.11 -9.04 -16.43
CA ILE A 231 8.71 -8.22 -17.59
C ILE A 231 7.50 -7.33 -17.23
N LEU A 232 6.47 -7.86 -16.56
CA LEU A 232 5.33 -7.08 -16.07
C LEU A 232 5.76 -5.97 -15.11
N LEU A 233 6.71 -6.26 -14.21
CA LEU A 233 7.26 -5.31 -13.25
C LEU A 233 8.03 -4.20 -13.97
N LEU A 234 8.81 -4.53 -15.01
CA LEU A 234 9.48 -3.55 -15.89
C LEU A 234 8.49 -2.70 -16.68
N PHE A 235 7.37 -3.25 -17.16
CA PHE A 235 6.31 -2.48 -17.82
C PHE A 235 5.58 -1.55 -16.84
N ARG A 236 5.31 -2.00 -15.60
CA ARG A 236 4.76 -1.14 -14.55
C ARG A 236 5.73 -0.02 -14.20
N LEU A 237 7.02 -0.30 -14.04
CA LEU A 237 8.09 0.69 -13.86
C LEU A 237 8.12 1.70 -15.02
N LYS A 238 8.07 1.24 -16.27
CA LYS A 238 8.04 2.12 -17.46
C LYS A 238 6.79 3.00 -17.48
N LYS A 239 5.63 2.45 -17.13
CA LYS A 239 4.38 3.22 -17.00
C LYS A 239 4.47 4.26 -15.89
N TYR A 240 5.10 3.91 -14.77
CA TYR A 240 5.40 4.83 -13.66
C TYR A 240 6.36 5.95 -14.09
N ILE A 241 7.45 5.64 -14.79
CA ILE A 241 8.41 6.63 -15.34
C ILE A 241 7.72 7.56 -16.36
N SER A 242 6.85 7.02 -17.22
CA SER A 242 6.13 7.81 -18.22
C SER A 242 5.11 8.77 -17.58
N HIS A 243 4.46 8.37 -16.48
CA HIS A 243 3.58 9.26 -15.72
C HIS A 243 4.34 10.21 -14.79
N SER A 244 5.52 9.81 -14.30
CA SER A 244 6.33 10.67 -13.42
C SER A 244 6.96 11.85 -14.14
N LYS A 245 7.04 11.87 -15.49
CA LYS A 245 7.45 13.09 -16.23
C LYS A 245 6.56 14.31 -15.96
N LYS A 246 5.39 14.14 -15.34
CA LYS A 246 4.51 15.25 -14.89
C LYS A 246 4.53 15.53 -13.38
N SER A 247 5.31 14.80 -12.58
CA SER A 247 5.40 15.03 -11.13
C SER A 247 6.86 15.06 -10.68
N ALA A 248 7.20 15.99 -9.80
CA ALA A 248 8.53 16.20 -9.25
C ALA A 248 8.98 15.01 -8.36
N PHE A 249 9.19 13.84 -8.97
CA PHE A 249 9.71 12.68 -8.29
C PHE A 249 11.20 12.90 -8.06
N SER A 250 11.60 13.01 -6.79
CA SER A 250 13.00 13.26 -6.46
C SER A 250 13.88 12.08 -6.91
N PRO A 251 15.08 12.38 -7.44
CA PRO A 251 16.16 11.42 -7.68
C PRO A 251 16.35 10.34 -6.60
N GLN A 252 16.20 10.71 -5.34
CA GLN A 252 16.40 9.86 -4.17
C GLN A 252 15.32 8.77 -4.03
N ARG A 253 14.06 9.08 -4.37
CA ARG A 253 12.97 8.07 -4.35
C ARG A 253 13.17 7.02 -5.43
N TRP A 254 13.72 7.41 -6.58
CA TRP A 254 14.10 6.48 -7.64
C TRP A 254 15.21 5.53 -7.19
N LYS A 255 16.26 6.06 -6.54
CA LYS A 255 17.34 5.26 -5.97
C LYS A 255 16.81 4.25 -4.95
N PHE A 256 15.93 4.68 -4.03
CA PHE A 256 15.32 3.80 -3.05
C PHE A 256 14.50 2.66 -3.68
N LEU A 257 13.66 2.97 -4.69
CA LEU A 257 12.89 1.96 -5.41
C LEU A 257 13.78 0.97 -6.17
N LEU A 258 14.88 1.46 -6.77
CA LEU A 258 15.87 0.62 -7.45
C LEU A 258 16.64 -0.28 -6.48
N ASP A 259 17.03 0.23 -5.32
CA ASP A 259 17.72 -0.56 -4.28
C ASP A 259 16.78 -1.65 -3.73
N GLN A 260 15.51 -1.35 -3.49
CA GLN A 260 14.49 -2.34 -3.09
C GLN A 260 14.26 -3.40 -4.18
N PHE A 261 14.24 -3.00 -5.45
CA PHE A 261 14.09 -3.93 -6.57
C PHE A 261 15.30 -4.83 -6.75
N LEU A 262 16.52 -4.29 -6.57
CA LEU A 262 17.76 -5.07 -6.61
C LEU A 262 17.84 -6.07 -5.45
N LEU A 263 17.46 -5.66 -4.24
CA LEU A 263 17.34 -6.54 -3.07
C LEU A 263 16.35 -7.69 -3.27
N ALA A 264 15.27 -7.45 -4.03
CA ALA A 264 14.26 -8.47 -4.32
C ALA A 264 14.72 -9.50 -5.39
N ILE A 265 15.75 -9.18 -6.17
CA ILE A 265 16.24 -10.00 -7.29
C ILE A 265 17.58 -10.68 -6.97
N SER A 266 18.40 -10.11 -6.09
CA SER A 266 19.63 -10.71 -5.56
C SER A 266 19.34 -11.88 -4.63
#